data_AF-X1JF05-F1
#
_entry.id   AF-X1JF05-F1
#
_cell.length_a   1.000
_cell.length_b   1.000
_cell.length_c   1.000
_cell.angle_alpha   90.00
_cell.angle_beta   90.00
_cell.angle_gamma   90.00
#
_symmetry.space_group_name_H-M   'P 1'
#
loop_
_entity.id
_entity.type
_entity.pdbx_description
1 polymer ?
#
loop_
_entity_poly.entity_id
_entity_poly.type
_entity_poly.pdbx_seq_one_letter_code
_entity_poly.pdbx_strand_id
1 'polypeptide(L)'
;MLPYGLSFVNRNIPIYTGVFTKKIISAYYKCSKDSITNNYGGLNWNLFRTGDILDIKGLKIIPVHVDHSIPAAYGFIIKTSGGIVVYTGDFRMHGPLASMTQDFLDEIKNALKVP
;
A
#
# COMPACT_ATOMS: atom_id res chain seq x y z
N MET A 1 9.27 6.20 -2.09
CA MET A 1 8.79 7.55 -2.48
C MET A 1 8.63 7.57 -3.99
N LEU A 2 7.41 7.69 -4.53
CA LEU A 2 7.10 7.64 -5.98
C LEU A 2 6.53 8.97 -6.51
N PRO A 3 7.18 10.14 -6.32
CA PRO A 3 6.57 11.41 -6.73
C PRO A 3 6.51 11.57 -8.26
N TYR A 4 7.34 10.87 -9.04
CA TYR A 4 7.45 11.13 -10.47
C TYR A 4 6.80 10.09 -11.38
N GLY A 5 6.83 8.81 -10.99
CA GLY A 5 6.27 7.72 -11.82
C GLY A 5 4.74 7.71 -11.88
N LEU A 6 4.09 8.19 -10.83
CA LEU A 6 2.65 8.06 -10.65
C LEU A 6 1.84 8.87 -11.68
N SER A 7 2.36 10.02 -12.09
CA SER A 7 1.72 10.91 -13.08
C SER A 7 1.65 10.29 -14.47
N PHE A 8 2.47 9.26 -14.75
CA PHE A 8 2.50 8.56 -16.03
C PHE A 8 1.57 7.32 -16.07
N VAL A 9 0.92 6.97 -14.96
CA VAL A 9 -0.05 5.87 -14.94
C VAL A 9 -1.28 6.26 -15.77
N ASN A 10 -1.71 5.36 -16.66
CA ASN A 10 -2.91 5.56 -17.47
C ASN A 10 -4.12 5.82 -16.54
N ARG A 11 -4.90 6.88 -16.83
CA ARG A 11 -6.03 7.33 -15.98
C ARG A 11 -7.15 6.31 -15.84
N ASN A 12 -7.25 5.36 -16.78
CA ASN A 12 -8.22 4.28 -16.72
C ASN A 12 -7.78 3.12 -15.81
N ILE A 13 -6.55 3.12 -15.31
CA ILE A 13 -6.03 2.09 -14.40
C ILE A 13 -6.24 2.55 -12.95
N PRO A 14 -6.96 1.78 -12.12
CA PRO A 14 -7.15 2.12 -10.71
C PRO A 14 -5.83 2.00 -9.92
N ILE A 15 -5.58 2.98 -9.06
CA ILE A 15 -4.45 3.00 -8.13
C ILE A 15 -4.96 2.67 -6.74
N TYR A 16 -4.45 1.59 -6.16
CA TYR A 16 -4.75 1.18 -4.80
C TYR A 16 -3.71 1.75 -3.84
N THR A 17 -4.13 2.45 -2.79
CA THR A 17 -3.20 3.02 -1.82
C THR A 17 -3.82 3.20 -0.45
N GLY A 18 -2.98 3.25 0.60
CA GLY A 18 -3.44 3.55 1.94
C GLY A 18 -4.05 4.95 2.03
N VAL A 19 -5.11 5.11 2.82
CA VAL A 19 -5.79 6.42 3.00
C VAL A 19 -4.80 7.53 3.34
N PHE A 20 -3.83 7.25 4.21
CA PHE A 20 -2.84 8.24 4.64
C PHE A 20 -1.70 8.44 3.62
N THR A 21 -1.33 7.41 2.85
CA THR A 21 -0.41 7.54 1.71
C THR A 21 -0.96 8.52 0.67
N LYS A 22 -2.26 8.45 0.35
CA LYS A 22 -2.92 9.44 -0.54
C LYS A 22 -2.84 10.86 0.01
N LYS A 23 -2.99 11.04 1.33
CA LYS A 23 -2.86 12.36 1.98
C LYS A 23 -1.44 12.90 1.84
N ILE A 24 -0.41 12.08 2.06
CA ILE A 24 1.00 12.46 1.86
C ILE A 24 1.24 12.89 0.41
N ILE A 25 0.82 12.09 -0.57
CA ILE A 25 0.94 12.43 -2.01
C ILE A 25 0.25 13.77 -2.31
N SER A 26 -0.93 14.00 -1.75
CA SER A 26 -1.70 15.23 -1.99
C SER A 26 -1.08 16.45 -1.30
N ALA A 27 -0.48 16.28 -0.12
CA ALA A 27 0.27 17.34 0.55
C ALA A 27 1.54 17.68 -0.22
N TYR A 28 2.29 16.67 -0.67
CA TYR A 28 3.48 16.87 -1.49
C TYR A 28 3.14 17.61 -2.79
N TYR A 29 2.05 17.25 -3.47
CA TYR A 29 1.56 17.96 -4.66
C TYR A 29 1.32 19.44 -4.38
N LYS A 30 0.56 19.77 -3.31
CA LYS A 30 0.23 21.15 -2.95
C LYS A 30 1.46 22.01 -2.60
N CYS A 31 2.51 21.40 -2.08
CA CYS A 31 3.75 22.10 -1.72
C CYS A 31 4.78 22.15 -2.86
N SER A 32 4.53 21.47 -3.98
CA SER A 32 5.46 21.39 -5.11
C SER A 32 5.04 22.34 -6.23
N LYS A 33 5.99 22.74 -7.07
CA LYS A 33 5.67 23.43 -8.33
C LYS A 33 4.94 22.47 -9.27
N ASP A 34 3.91 22.95 -9.96
CA ASP A 34 3.22 22.15 -10.98
C ASP A 34 4.17 21.77 -12.11
N SER A 35 4.10 20.51 -12.53
CA SER A 35 4.90 19.94 -13.61
C SER A 35 4.20 18.71 -14.20
N ILE A 36 4.68 18.24 -15.35
CA ILE A 36 4.22 16.96 -15.93
C ILE A 36 4.46 15.77 -14.99
N THR A 37 5.52 15.83 -14.18
CA THR A 37 5.96 14.71 -13.35
C THR A 37 5.13 14.53 -12.07
N ASN A 38 4.37 15.54 -11.65
CA ASN A 38 3.51 15.50 -10.47
C ASN A 38 2.03 15.83 -10.78
N ASN A 39 1.61 15.71 -12.05
CA ASN A 39 0.20 15.83 -12.42
C ASN A 39 -0.58 14.57 -12.03
N TYR A 40 -1.22 14.64 -10.86
CA TYR A 40 -2.07 13.57 -10.33
C TYR A 40 -3.56 13.72 -10.70
N GLY A 41 -3.91 14.70 -11.53
CA GLY A 41 -5.27 14.95 -11.98
C GLY A 41 -5.83 13.79 -12.81
N GLY A 42 -7.10 13.45 -12.57
CA GLY A 42 -7.81 12.38 -13.27
C GLY A 42 -7.36 10.96 -12.93
N LEU A 43 -6.43 10.77 -11.97
CA LEU A 43 -6.08 9.43 -11.48
C LEU A 43 -7.26 8.82 -10.71
N ASN A 44 -7.54 7.55 -10.97
CA ASN A 44 -8.56 6.78 -10.29
C ASN A 44 -7.99 6.17 -9.01
N TRP A 45 -8.48 6.58 -7.83
CA TRP A 45 -7.94 6.18 -6.53
C TRP A 45 -8.90 5.24 -5.79
N ASN A 46 -8.41 4.06 -5.46
CA ASN A 46 -9.06 3.13 -4.55
C ASN A 46 -8.28 3.10 -3.23
N LEU A 47 -8.93 3.49 -2.14
CA LEU A 47 -8.27 3.64 -0.85
C LEU A 47 -8.49 2.40 0.01
N PHE A 48 -7.50 2.05 0.81
CA PHE A 48 -7.59 0.95 1.78
C PHE A 48 -6.98 1.31 3.14
N ARG A 49 -7.24 0.46 4.12
CA ARG A 49 -6.65 0.42 5.47
C ARG A 49 -6.33 -1.03 5.84
N THR A 50 -5.56 -1.20 6.91
CA THR A 50 -5.39 -2.53 7.52
C THR A 50 -6.73 -3.10 7.94
N GLY A 51 -6.94 -4.39 7.65
CA GLY A 51 -8.19 -5.10 7.88
C GLY A 51 -9.09 -5.17 6.64
N ASP A 52 -8.84 -4.35 5.62
CA ASP A 52 -9.54 -4.48 4.34
C ASP A 52 -9.07 -5.73 3.59
N ILE A 53 -9.96 -6.30 2.77
CA ILE A 53 -9.63 -7.35 1.81
C ILE A 53 -10.04 -6.85 0.44
N LEU A 54 -9.06 -6.63 -0.43
CA LEU A 54 -9.29 -6.17 -1.79
C LEU A 54 -9.41 -7.38 -2.71
N ASP A 55 -10.51 -7.49 -3.46
CA ASP A 55 -10.64 -8.46 -4.55
C ASP A 55 -10.32 -7.76 -5.88
N ILE A 56 -9.19 -8.14 -6.49
CA ILE A 56 -8.76 -7.61 -7.78
C ILE A 56 -8.64 -8.78 -8.75
N LYS A 57 -9.67 -8.95 -9.58
CA LYS A 57 -9.70 -9.98 -10.64
C LYS A 57 -9.43 -11.39 -10.10
N GLY A 58 -9.97 -11.73 -8.92
CA GLY A 58 -9.78 -13.04 -8.28
C GLY A 58 -8.53 -13.13 -7.40
N LEU A 59 -7.74 -12.07 -7.30
CA LEU A 59 -6.65 -11.95 -6.31
C LEU A 59 -7.20 -11.30 -5.04
N LYS A 60 -7.10 -12.00 -3.91
CA LYS A 60 -7.43 -11.41 -2.60
C LYS A 60 -6.17 -10.79 -2.01
N ILE A 61 -6.15 -9.48 -1.88
CA ILE A 61 -5.02 -8.71 -1.37
C ILE A 61 -5.38 -8.13 -0.02
N ILE A 62 -4.58 -8.46 0.99
CA ILE A 62 -4.75 -8.03 2.38
C ILE A 62 -3.61 -7.06 2.72
N PRO A 63 -3.85 -5.75 2.71
CA PRO A 63 -2.89 -4.77 3.20
C PRO A 63 -2.81 -4.79 4.72
N VAL A 64 -1.59 -4.80 5.27
CA VAL A 64 -1.35 -4.71 6.72
C VAL A 64 -0.30 -3.64 6.96
N HIS A 65 -0.48 -2.82 7.98
CA HIS A 65 0.48 -1.78 8.33
C HIS A 65 1.81 -2.42 8.75
N VAL A 66 2.91 -1.70 8.54
CA VAL A 66 4.24 -2.09 9.03
C VAL A 66 4.95 -0.87 9.61
N ASP A 67 5.93 -1.11 10.48
CA ASP A 67 6.79 -0.06 10.99
C ASP A 67 7.78 0.40 9.91
N HIS A 68 7.97 1.71 9.79
CA HIS A 68 8.98 2.30 8.92
C HIS A 68 9.29 3.75 9.35
N SER A 69 10.25 4.39 8.68
CA SER A 69 10.61 5.80 8.97
C SER A 69 9.58 6.83 8.52
N ILE A 70 8.51 6.41 7.82
CA ILE A 70 7.38 7.27 7.44
C ILE A 70 6.07 6.58 7.82
N PRO A 71 5.03 7.33 8.16
CA PRO A 71 3.71 6.75 8.37
C PRO A 71 3.13 6.17 7.08
N ALA A 72 2.14 5.29 7.22
CA ALA A 72 1.43 4.66 6.11
C ALA A 72 2.29 3.75 5.22
N ALA A 73 3.26 3.07 5.82
CA ALA A 73 3.91 1.91 5.24
C ALA A 73 3.01 0.67 5.39
N TYR A 74 2.98 -0.19 4.37
CA TYR A 74 2.17 -1.39 4.31
C TYR A 74 2.97 -2.56 3.73
N GLY A 75 2.77 -3.74 4.31
CA GLY A 75 2.98 -5.02 3.67
C GLY A 75 1.67 -5.55 3.07
N PHE A 76 1.78 -6.50 2.15
CA PHE A 76 0.64 -7.07 1.42
C PHE A 76 0.73 -8.58 1.39
N ILE A 77 -0.37 -9.23 1.75
CA ILE A 77 -0.57 -10.67 1.60
C ILE A 77 -1.48 -10.88 0.40
N ILE A 78 -1.00 -11.55 -0.63
CA ILE A 78 -1.69 -11.73 -1.90
C ILE A 78 -2.03 -13.21 -2.04
N LYS A 79 -3.31 -13.55 -1.88
CA LYS A 79 -3.80 -14.92 -2.09
C LYS A 79 -4.16 -15.09 -3.57
N THR A 80 -3.52 -16.05 -4.20
CA THR A 80 -3.73 -16.44 -5.60
C THR A 80 -4.22 -17.89 -5.66
N SER A 81 -4.68 -18.33 -6.84
CA SER A 81 -5.01 -19.75 -7.06
C SER A 81 -3.81 -20.70 -6.93
N GLY A 82 -2.59 -20.20 -7.10
CA GLY A 82 -1.35 -20.98 -6.98
C GLY A 82 -0.70 -20.93 -5.59
N GLY A 83 -1.31 -20.23 -4.63
CA GLY A 83 -0.77 -20.03 -3.30
C GLY A 83 -0.65 -18.57 -2.90
N ILE A 84 0.05 -18.34 -1.77
CA ILE A 84 0.18 -17.02 -1.15
C ILE A 84 1.52 -16.38 -1.52
N VAL A 85 1.47 -15.14 -2.01
CA VAL A 85 2.64 -14.28 -2.21
C VAL A 85 2.60 -13.17 -1.16
N VAL A 86 3.71 -12.96 -0.46
CA VAL A 86 3.85 -11.88 0.52
C VAL A 86 4.81 -10.83 -0.04
N TYR A 87 4.35 -9.59 -0.12
CA TYR A 87 5.19 -8.44 -0.43
C TYR A 87 5.32 -7.57 0.80
N THR A 88 6.51 -7.50 1.37
CA THR A 88 6.73 -6.81 2.66
C THR A 88 6.66 -5.29 2.55
N GLY A 89 6.83 -4.74 1.35
CA GLY A 89 7.23 -3.35 1.19
C GLY A 89 8.55 -3.07 1.91
N ASP A 90 8.77 -1.80 2.26
CA ASP A 90 9.86 -1.40 3.14
C ASP A 90 9.35 -1.41 4.59
N PHE A 91 9.98 -2.22 5.44
CA PHE A 91 9.62 -2.32 6.86
C PHE A 91 10.88 -2.24 7.74
N ARG A 92 10.65 -2.04 9.04
CA ARG A 92 11.66 -2.16 10.11
C ARG A 92 11.04 -2.90 11.29
N MET A 93 11.88 -3.35 12.21
CA MET A 93 11.45 -4.03 13.45
C MET A 93 12.10 -3.45 14.71
N HIS A 94 12.87 -2.37 14.57
CA HIS A 94 13.59 -1.72 15.66
C HIS A 94 13.10 -0.28 15.92
N GLY A 95 12.01 0.14 15.26
CA GLY A 95 11.44 1.45 15.42
C GLY A 95 10.36 1.49 16.52
N PRO A 96 9.82 2.69 16.81
CA PRO A 96 8.85 2.89 17.88
C PRO A 96 7.51 2.17 17.63
N LEU A 97 7.23 1.78 16.37
CA LEU A 97 6.02 1.07 16.00
C LEU A 97 6.30 -0.38 15.59
N ALA A 98 7.40 -1.00 16.04
CA ALA A 98 7.79 -2.36 15.67
C ALA A 98 6.66 -3.42 15.83
N SER A 99 5.72 -3.20 16.77
CA SER A 99 4.52 -4.02 16.92
C SER A 99 3.66 -4.08 15.66
N MET A 100 3.61 -3.02 14.84
CA MET A 100 2.91 -3.01 13.56
C MET A 100 3.48 -4.05 12.58
N THR A 101 4.80 -4.19 12.54
CA THR A 101 5.43 -5.25 11.74
C THR A 101 5.14 -6.63 12.33
N GLN A 102 5.03 -6.74 13.66
CA GLN A 102 4.63 -7.99 14.31
C GLN A 102 3.19 -8.38 13.94
N ASP A 103 2.26 -7.42 13.90
CA ASP A 103 0.87 -7.63 13.47
C ASP A 103 0.83 -8.18 12.02
N PHE A 104 1.67 -7.65 11.13
CA PHE A 104 1.81 -8.18 9.76
C PHE A 104 2.31 -9.63 9.73
N LEU A 105 3.32 -9.97 10.53
CA LEU A 105 3.82 -11.34 10.63
C LEU A 105 2.76 -12.31 11.15
N ASP A 106 1.95 -11.88 12.12
CA ASP A 106 0.90 -12.71 12.68
C ASP A 106 -0.26 -12.89 11.70
N GLU A 107 -0.60 -11.86 10.92
CA GLU A 107 -1.58 -11.99 9.83
C GLU A 107 -1.08 -12.94 8.72
N ILE A 108 0.21 -12.93 8.38
CA ILE A 108 0.80 -13.92 7.46
C ILE A 108 0.62 -15.33 8.00
N LYS A 109 0.94 -15.57 9.28
CA LYS A 109 0.75 -16.89 9.90
C LYS A 109 -0.71 -17.32 9.89
N ASN A 110 -1.64 -16.41 10.13
CA ASN A 110 -3.07 -16.69 10.07
C ASN A 110 -3.51 -17.04 8.65
N ALA A 111 -3.04 -16.30 7.65
CA ALA A 111 -3.34 -16.55 6.25
C ALA A 111 -2.84 -17.92 5.77
N LEU A 112 -1.69 -18.40 6.28
CA LEU A 112 -1.12 -19.72 5.97
C LEU A 112 -1.83 -20.89 6.66
N LYS A 113 -2.56 -20.64 7.75
CA LYS A 113 -3.29 -21.68 8.50
C LYS A 113 -4.65 -22.04 7.89
N VAL A 114 -5.11 -21.28 6.89
CA VAL A 114 -6.37 -21.56 6.19
C VAL A 114 -6.07 -22.58 5.08
N PRO A 115 -6.71 -23.76 5.09
CA PRO A 115 -6.49 -24.80 4.08
C PRO A 115 -6.92 -24.36 2.67
#